data_AF-A0A9E5TJK7-F1
#
_entry.id   AF-A0A9E5TJK7-F1
#
_cell.length_a   1.000
_cell.length_b   1.000
_cell.length_c   1.000
_cell.angle_alpha   90.00
_cell.angle_beta   90.00
_cell.angle_gamma   90.00
#
_symmetry.space_group_name_H-M   'P 1'
#
loop_
_entity.id
_entity.type
_entity.pdbx_description
1 polymer ?
#
loop_
_entity_poly.entity_id
_entity_poly.type
_entity_poly.pdbx_seq_one_letter_code
_entity_poly.pdbx_strand_id
1 'polypeptide(L)'
;DRGLAVTSINRRLSVVRSFFTWLARSGHYERDNPVYDDHYLPLPDPLPRAMTAQEVVRLLAVINDGMDRALFLVLLRTGIRVGELLRLPVADV
;
A
#
# COMPACT_ATOMS: atom_id res chain seq x y z
N ASP A 1 -14.06 26.88 1.63
CA ASP A 1 -13.90 25.49 2.13
C ASP A 1 -13.33 24.58 1.06
N ARG A 2 -12.13 24.03 1.28
CA ARG A 2 -11.56 23.04 0.36
C ARG A 2 -12.19 21.68 0.65
N GLY A 3 -12.93 21.14 -0.31
CA GLY A 3 -13.48 19.78 -0.23
C GLY A 3 -12.40 18.71 -0.05
N LEU A 4 -12.83 17.46 0.18
CA LEU A 4 -11.92 16.32 0.28
C LEU A 4 -11.12 16.13 -1.02
N ALA A 5 -9.85 15.77 -0.90
CA ALA A 5 -9.06 15.32 -2.05
C ALA A 5 -9.69 14.07 -2.68
N VAL A 6 -9.56 13.92 -4.00
CA VAL A 6 -10.02 12.75 -4.78
C VAL A 6 -9.50 11.44 -4.16
N THR A 7 -8.23 11.41 -3.76
CA THR A 7 -7.61 10.25 -3.08
C THR A 7 -8.32 9.90 -1.76
N SER A 8 -8.73 10.90 -0.99
CA SER A 8 -9.48 10.69 0.25
C SER A 8 -10.88 10.15 -0.01
N ILE A 9 -11.54 10.60 -1.07
CA ILE A 9 -12.87 10.11 -1.48
C ILE A 9 -12.77 8.65 -1.92
N ASN A 10 -11.86 8.33 -2.85
CA ASN A 10 -11.66 6.96 -3.33
C ASN A 10 -11.24 6.00 -2.22
N ARG A 11 -10.42 6.46 -1.26
CA ARG A 11 -10.07 5.66 -0.07
C ARG A 11 -11.30 5.31 0.76
N ARG A 12 -12.22 6.26 0.97
CA ARG A 12 -13.47 6.00 1.70
C ARG A 12 -14.37 5.03 0.92
N LEU A 13 -14.49 5.20 -0.39
CA LEU A 13 -15.23 4.27 -1.25
C LEU A 13 -14.68 2.84 -1.15
N SER A 14 -13.36 2.66 -1.18
CA SER A 14 -12.74 1.33 -1.01
C SER A 14 -13.03 0.70 0.35
N VAL A 15 -13.10 1.49 1.42
CA VAL A 15 -13.49 0.99 2.75
C VAL A 15 -14.95 0.53 2.74
N VAL A 16 -15.86 1.35 2.21
CA VAL A 16 -17.29 0.99 2.13
C VAL A 16 -17.48 -0.26 1.27
N ARG A 17 -16.82 -0.33 0.10
CA ARG A 17 -16.84 -1.50 -0.78
C ARG A 17 -16.39 -2.75 -0.03
N SER A 18 -15.24 -2.69 0.64
CA SER A 18 -14.69 -3.83 1.38
C SER A 18 -15.63 -4.29 2.52
N PHE A 19 -16.26 -3.35 3.21
CA PHE A 19 -17.22 -3.64 4.27
C PHE A 19 -18.46 -4.37 3.75
N PHE A 20 -19.08 -3.89 2.66
CA PHE A 20 -20.24 -4.58 2.06
C PHE A 20 -19.87 -5.91 1.41
N THR A 21 -18.67 -6.04 0.84
CA THR A 21 -18.15 -7.33 0.38
C THR A 21 -18.01 -8.32 1.55
N TRP A 22 -17.52 -7.86 2.70
CA TRP A 22 -17.46 -8.69 3.90
C TRP A 22 -18.86 -9.06 4.41
N LEU A 23 -19.80 -8.13 4.46
CA LEU A 23 -21.18 -8.39 4.88
C LEU A 23 -21.86 -9.43 3.99
N ALA A 24 -21.69 -9.33 2.67
CA ALA A 24 -22.23 -10.30 1.73
C ALA A 24 -21.62 -11.69 1.92
N ARG A 25 -20.28 -11.77 2.09
CA ARG A 25 -19.57 -13.04 2.34
C ARG A 25 -19.90 -13.68 3.68
N SER A 26 -20.22 -12.88 4.69
CA SER A 26 -20.58 -13.35 6.04
C SER A 26 -22.08 -13.67 6.18
N GLY A 27 -22.88 -13.47 5.12
CA GLY A 27 -24.32 -13.74 5.14
C GLY A 27 -25.14 -12.69 5.89
N HIS A 28 -24.56 -11.54 6.23
CA HIS A 28 -25.24 -10.42 6.89
C HIS A 28 -25.88 -9.44 5.90
N TYR A 29 -25.68 -9.63 4.60
CA TYR A 29 -26.23 -8.78 3.55
C TYR A 29 -26.48 -9.58 2.28
N GLU A 30 -27.73 -9.59 1.81
CA GLU A 30 -28.17 -10.45 0.70
C GLU A 30 -28.21 -9.73 -0.66
N ARG A 31 -27.93 -8.42 -0.68
CA ARG A 31 -27.92 -7.61 -1.91
C ARG A 31 -26.51 -7.43 -2.45
N ASP A 32 -26.44 -6.91 -3.67
CA ASP A 32 -25.18 -6.54 -4.30
C ASP A 32 -24.49 -5.38 -3.58
N ASN A 33 -23.16 -5.34 -3.69
CA ASN A 33 -22.35 -4.28 -3.12
C ASN A 33 -22.80 -2.90 -3.66
N PRO A 34 -23.15 -1.93 -2.79
CA PRO A 34 -23.63 -0.64 -3.24
C PRO A 34 -22.52 0.26 -3.83
N VAL A 35 -21.25 -0.18 -3.82
CA VAL A 35 -20.13 0.53 -4.41
C VAL A 35 -19.72 -0.09 -5.74
N TYR A 36 -20.10 0.59 -6.81
CA TYR A 36 -19.74 0.28 -8.20
C TYR A 36 -18.47 1.01 -8.64
N ASP A 37 -17.88 0.59 -9.76
CA ASP A 37 -16.62 1.14 -10.25
C ASP A 37 -16.74 2.59 -10.74
N ASP A 38 -17.90 2.99 -11.25
CA ASP A 38 -18.21 4.35 -11.70
C ASP A 38 -18.37 5.37 -10.55
N HIS A 39 -18.50 4.89 -9.31
CA HIS A 39 -18.44 5.76 -8.13
C HIS A 39 -17.03 6.31 -7.86
N TYR A 40 -15.98 5.62 -8.34
CA TYR A 40 -14.60 6.07 -8.14
C TYR A 40 -14.28 7.28 -9.02
N LEU A 41 -13.66 8.27 -8.42
CA LEU A 41 -13.24 9.46 -9.14
C LEU A 41 -11.92 9.18 -9.88
N PRO A 42 -11.73 9.71 -11.11
CA PRO A 42 -10.49 9.54 -11.85
C PRO A 42 -9.32 10.14 -11.09
N LEU A 43 -8.24 9.37 -10.94
CA LEU A 43 -6.98 9.82 -10.36
C LEU A 43 -5.98 10.07 -11.50
N PRO A 44 -5.24 11.19 -11.47
CA PRO A 44 -4.09 11.34 -12.36
C PRO A 44 -3.09 10.24 -12.02
N ASP A 45 -2.54 9.57 -13.03
CA ASP A 45 -1.53 8.54 -12.85
C ASP A 45 -0.22 9.20 -12.38
N PRO A 46 0.13 9.10 -11.09
CA PRO A 46 1.34 9.72 -10.59
C PRO A 46 2.50 8.81 -10.98
N LEU A 47 3.44 9.34 -11.76
CA LEU A 47 4.66 8.61 -12.08
C LEU A 47 5.31 8.08 -10.78
N PRO A 48 5.67 6.78 -10.73
CA PRO A 48 6.38 6.22 -9.59
C PRO A 48 7.61 7.06 -9.27
N ARG A 49 7.72 7.54 -8.03
CA ARG A 49 8.91 8.25 -7.56
C ARG A 49 9.96 7.21 -7.15
N ALA A 50 10.68 6.70 -8.13
CA ALA A 50 11.80 5.79 -7.90
C ALA A 50 13.00 6.54 -7.32
N MET A 51 13.70 5.91 -6.36
CA MET A 51 14.99 6.42 -5.89
C MET A 51 16.05 6.22 -6.98
N THR A 52 16.87 7.23 -7.19
CA THR A 52 18.10 7.15 -7.99
C THR A 52 19.14 6.29 -7.27
N ALA A 53 20.09 5.72 -8.03
CA ALA A 53 21.21 4.97 -7.45
C ALA A 53 22.00 5.79 -6.40
N GLN A 54 22.14 7.10 -6.63
CA GLN A 54 22.82 8.00 -5.70
C GLN A 54 22.03 8.20 -4.40
N GLU A 55 20.70 8.28 -4.47
CA GLU A 55 19.85 8.35 -3.28
C GLU A 55 19.92 7.07 -2.46
N VAL A 56 20.00 5.90 -3.12
CA VAL A 56 20.19 4.61 -2.43
C VAL A 56 21.54 4.57 -1.71
N VAL A 57 22.62 5.01 -2.36
CA VAL A 57 23.94 5.08 -1.73
C VAL A 57 23.91 6.01 -0.51
N ARG A 58 23.31 7.20 -0.63
CA ARG A 58 23.18 8.15 0.48
C ARG A 58 22.35 7.60 1.63
N LEU A 59 21.25 6.92 1.34
CA LEU A 59 20.41 6.27 2.35
C LEU A 59 21.20 5.20 3.10
N LEU A 60 21.88 4.31 2.39
CA LEU A 60 22.64 3.24 3.04
C LEU A 60 23.86 3.77 3.80
N ALA A 61 24.44 4.90 3.40
CA ALA A 61 25.63 5.46 4.06
C ALA A 61 25.36 5.97 5.50
N VAL A 62 24.10 6.30 5.84
CA VAL A 62 23.75 6.82 7.18
C VAL A 62 23.26 5.73 8.14
N ILE A 63 23.12 4.49 7.69
CA ILE A 63 22.61 3.37 8.50
C ILE A 63 23.79 2.58 9.06
N ASN A 64 24.04 2.74 10.36
CA ASN A 64 25.15 2.11 11.06
C ASN A 64 24.80 0.74 11.67
N ASP A 65 23.52 0.52 11.99
CA ASP A 65 23.06 -0.77 12.51
C ASP A 65 22.99 -1.83 11.39
N GLY A 66 23.53 -3.01 11.67
CA GLY A 66 23.62 -4.09 10.69
C GLY A 66 22.26 -4.68 10.30
N MET A 67 21.32 -4.73 11.23
CA MET A 67 19.97 -5.25 11.00
C MET A 67 19.14 -4.24 10.20
N ASP A 68 19.19 -2.95 10.57
CA ASP A 68 18.54 -1.88 9.80
C ASP A 68 19.07 -1.86 8.36
N ARG A 69 20.40 -1.99 8.19
CA ARG A 69 21.00 -2.02 6.85
C ARG A 69 20.49 -3.22 6.03
N ALA A 70 20.41 -4.40 6.63
CA ALA A 70 19.86 -5.59 5.99
C ALA A 70 18.38 -5.39 5.62
N LEU A 71 17.57 -4.82 6.52
CA LEU A 71 16.15 -4.52 6.28
C LEU A 71 15.96 -3.65 5.03
N PHE A 72 16.68 -2.53 4.94
CA PHE A 72 16.59 -1.65 3.78
C PHE A 72 17.13 -2.30 2.50
N LEU A 73 18.19 -3.11 2.60
CA LEU A 73 18.71 -3.85 1.43
C LEU A 73 17.70 -4.86 0.88
N VAL A 74 17.00 -5.60 1.76
CA VAL A 74 15.96 -6.54 1.33
C VAL A 74 14.82 -5.80 0.63
N LEU A 75 14.34 -4.68 1.20
CA LEU A 75 13.32 -3.84 0.56
C LEU A 75 13.78 -3.36 -0.83
N LEU A 76 15.02 -2.87 -0.93
CA LEU A 76 15.58 -2.30 -2.17
C LEU A 76 15.86 -3.35 -3.26
N ARG A 77 16.17 -4.59 -2.89
CA ARG A 77 16.59 -5.65 -3.84
C ARG A 77 15.46 -6.56 -4.28
N THR A 78 14.47 -6.80 -3.41
CA THR A 78 13.36 -7.71 -3.69
C THR A 78 12.07 -7.00 -4.07
N GLY A 79 11.92 -5.72 -3.66
CA GLY A 79 10.66 -4.99 -3.81
C GLY A 79 9.55 -5.49 -2.88
N ILE A 80 9.87 -6.32 -1.87
CA ILE A 80 8.93 -6.77 -0.85
C ILE A 80 8.33 -5.56 -0.11
N ARG A 81 7.05 -5.64 0.28
CA ARG A 81 6.42 -4.57 1.07
C ARG A 81 6.94 -4.61 2.50
N VAL A 82 7.01 -3.45 3.16
CA VAL A 82 7.44 -3.36 4.58
C VAL A 82 6.64 -4.29 5.49
N GLY A 83 5.31 -4.35 5.32
CA GLY A 83 4.45 -5.23 6.12
C GLY A 83 4.68 -6.73 5.88
N GLU A 84 5.14 -7.10 4.69
CA GLU A 84 5.48 -8.49 4.33
C GLU A 84 6.85 -8.85 4.92
N LEU A 85 7.84 -7.94 4.82
CA LEU A 85 9.17 -8.12 5.40
C LEU A 85 9.12 -8.34 6.92
N LEU A 86 8.26 -7.60 7.63
CA LEU A 86 8.05 -7.78 9.07
C LEU A 86 7.46 -9.15 9.45
N ARG A 87 6.95 -9.91 8.47
CA ARG A 87 6.36 -11.24 8.65
C ARG A 87 7.13 -12.32 7.89
N LEU A 88 8.29 -11.99 7.32
CA LEU A 88 9.10 -12.93 6.53
C LEU A 88 9.69 -14.00 7.46
N PRO A 89 9.31 -15.27 7.32
CA PRO A 89 9.87 -16.33 8.14
C PRO A 89 11.31 -16.63 7.67
N VAL A 90 12.16 -17.05 8.60
CA VAL A 90 13.57 -17.38 8.30
C VAL A 90 13.69 -18.52 7.28
N ALA A 91 12.69 -19.40 7.21
CA ALA A 91 12.65 -20.50 6.24
C ALA A 91 12.46 -20.06 4.78
N ASP A 92 12.00 -18.82 4.56
CA ASP A 92 11.76 -18.25 3.23
C ASP A 92 12.93 -17.37 2.74
N VAL A 93 14.06 -17.38 3.46
CA VAL A 93 15.30 -16.63 3.16
C VAL A 93 16.37 -17.55 2.57
#